data_AF-A0A8J6Q600-F1
#
_entry.id   AF-A0A8J6Q600-F1
#
_cell.length_a   1.000
_cell.length_b   1.000
_cell.length_c   1.000
_cell.angle_alpha   90.00
_cell.angle_beta   90.00
_cell.angle_gamma   90.00
#
_symmetry.space_group_name_H-M   'P 1'
#
loop_
_entity.id
_entity.type
_entity.pdbx_description
1 polymer ?
#
loop_
_entity_poly.entity_id
_entity_poly.type
_entity_poly.pdbx_seq_one_letter_code
_entity_poly.pdbx_strand_id
1 'polypeptide(L)'
;MKKLKVIDFFCGAGGFSEGFRQMGFEIVHGYDHWKPAIDTYNHNFNLSCEVKNILDFKNSIDEIEELPDTEIILGSPPCVSFSTSNKSGNADKSLGVELTETFLRIVAVKKNKPNSILKAWFMENVVNSKRYLQTSYTFKDLGLSDWATKHRISPLKIALDLYENTSVINSADYGSYQARKRVISGEIIKKQKLIVPSKTHSDKNEQGKLLYNSIDGIKRHFPNPYSSKENILVKDPQYDLKISLFEIYDHFYDTGVYEAEWKFSKYWKTNHPYMGKMSFPENENKPSRTITATKIANSRESIIYKSEIKRYGNGEYRLPTVREASMFMGFPITYQFLGSENTKWRLVGNAVCCAVSRAFAKTVLQELRAEIPKQLNVNKSPNLKNVPNLNSFKLKSFDNPPIKNKGARFRRHAIKEGNLTVTLSNYDIEKNSKSHGKWYTSIQYGTGKGFPIQKVEDSYYKELEPILRLHANGEKFIKIINNGFSEAIANSSLLQDMYEKQKSISNYKEPTILVDEISVILKSLNIEDRNFKQKNNEIFLYKEEIPVRQLFALYAINKISTKTNLIK
;
A
#
# COMPACT_ATOMS: atom_id res chain seq x y z
N MET A 1 -33.83 -8.02 -22.61
CA MET A 1 -34.10 -6.88 -21.69
C MET A 1 -33.02 -5.83 -21.88
N LYS A 2 -33.33 -4.54 -21.68
CA LYS A 2 -32.35 -3.44 -21.79
C LYS A 2 -31.35 -3.51 -20.63
N LYS A 3 -30.05 -3.41 -20.91
CA LYS A 3 -29.00 -3.39 -19.88
C LYS A 3 -29.05 -2.08 -19.11
N LEU A 4 -28.81 -2.14 -17.79
CA LEU A 4 -28.70 -0.95 -16.95
C LEU A 4 -27.36 -0.25 -17.25
N LYS A 5 -27.40 1.06 -17.50
CA LYS A 5 -26.24 1.85 -17.89
C LYS A 5 -25.49 2.38 -16.68
N VAL A 6 -24.17 2.43 -16.79
CA VAL A 6 -23.25 2.84 -15.74
C VAL A 6 -22.31 3.93 -16.27
N ILE A 7 -22.17 4.99 -15.50
CA ILE A 7 -21.13 6.00 -15.65
C ILE A 7 -20.19 5.96 -14.45
N ASP A 8 -18.89 6.12 -14.67
CA ASP A 8 -17.86 6.03 -13.62
C ASP A 8 -17.01 7.31 -13.57
N PHE A 9 -17.01 7.98 -12.42
CA PHE A 9 -16.21 9.17 -12.16
C PHE A 9 -14.95 8.79 -11.38
N PHE A 10 -13.82 9.38 -11.75
CA PHE A 10 -12.49 8.93 -11.30
C PHE A 10 -12.27 7.46 -11.68
N CYS A 11 -12.62 7.12 -12.93
CA CYS A 11 -12.77 5.74 -13.36
C CYS A 11 -11.46 4.95 -13.29
N GLY A 12 -10.30 5.62 -13.32
CA GLY A 12 -9.00 4.98 -13.28
C GLY A 12 -8.87 3.92 -14.37
N ALA A 13 -8.28 2.78 -14.00
CA ALA A 13 -8.20 1.61 -14.87
C ALA A 13 -9.53 0.83 -14.98
N GLY A 14 -10.63 1.31 -14.40
CA GLY A 14 -11.94 0.70 -14.54
C GLY A 14 -12.24 -0.49 -13.63
N GLY A 15 -11.54 -0.64 -12.50
CA GLY A 15 -11.82 -1.75 -11.56
C GLY A 15 -13.23 -1.73 -10.97
N PHE A 16 -13.78 -0.54 -10.75
CA PHE A 16 -15.17 -0.37 -10.30
C PHE A 16 -16.13 -0.76 -11.44
N SER A 17 -16.02 -0.15 -12.62
CA SER A 17 -16.80 -0.53 -13.80
C SER A 17 -16.71 -2.01 -14.21
N GLU A 18 -15.54 -2.63 -14.08
CA GLU A 18 -15.32 -4.04 -14.46
C GLU A 18 -16.22 -4.98 -13.63
N GLY A 19 -16.36 -4.76 -12.32
CA GLY A 19 -17.26 -5.57 -11.51
C GLY A 19 -18.75 -5.41 -11.87
N PHE A 20 -19.16 -4.21 -12.32
CA PHE A 20 -20.51 -3.99 -12.86
C PHE A 20 -20.70 -4.66 -14.22
N ARG A 21 -19.72 -4.55 -15.14
CA ARG A 21 -19.74 -5.25 -16.43
C ARG A 21 -19.88 -6.75 -16.25
N GLN A 22 -19.17 -7.33 -15.28
CA GLN A 22 -19.27 -8.76 -14.92
C GLN A 22 -20.67 -9.19 -14.49
N MET A 23 -21.47 -8.27 -13.95
CA MET A 23 -22.88 -8.49 -13.59
C MET A 23 -23.86 -8.09 -14.69
N GLY A 24 -23.39 -7.87 -15.93
CA GLY A 24 -24.24 -7.64 -17.09
C GLY A 24 -24.66 -6.18 -17.31
N PHE A 25 -24.15 -5.25 -16.52
CA PHE A 25 -24.36 -3.82 -16.74
C PHE A 25 -23.60 -3.33 -17.98
N GLU A 26 -24.11 -2.27 -18.59
CA GLU A 26 -23.50 -1.60 -19.74
C GLU A 26 -22.70 -0.38 -19.26
N ILE A 27 -21.39 -0.39 -19.49
CA ILE A 27 -20.53 0.74 -19.15
C ILE A 27 -20.56 1.72 -20.32
N VAL A 28 -21.05 2.94 -20.09
CA VAL A 28 -21.31 3.90 -21.19
C VAL A 28 -20.35 5.07 -21.24
N HIS A 29 -19.75 5.46 -20.11
CA HIS A 29 -18.78 6.55 -20.07
C HIS A 29 -17.91 6.47 -18.81
N GLY A 30 -16.72 7.07 -18.86
CA GLY A 30 -15.82 7.21 -17.73
C GLY A 30 -15.13 8.57 -17.72
N TYR A 31 -14.99 9.19 -16.56
CA TYR A 31 -14.30 10.47 -16.38
C TYR A 31 -13.06 10.29 -15.51
N ASP A 32 -11.92 10.74 -16.00
CA ASP A 32 -10.67 10.80 -15.27
C ASP A 32 -9.78 11.89 -15.86
N HIS A 33 -8.99 12.54 -15.01
CA HIS A 33 -8.07 13.60 -15.41
C HIS A 33 -6.73 13.03 -15.92
N TRP A 34 -6.49 11.73 -15.75
CA TRP A 34 -5.24 11.07 -16.08
C TRP A 34 -5.34 10.31 -17.40
N LYS A 35 -4.65 10.80 -18.44
CA LYS A 35 -4.68 10.22 -19.80
C LYS A 35 -4.46 8.69 -19.86
N PRO A 36 -3.41 8.11 -19.24
CA PRO A 36 -3.26 6.65 -19.17
C PRO A 36 -4.43 5.88 -18.54
N ALA A 37 -5.18 6.48 -17.60
CA ALA A 37 -6.40 5.88 -17.07
C ALA A 37 -7.50 5.85 -18.13
N ILE A 38 -7.79 7.00 -18.77
CA ILE A 38 -8.76 7.08 -19.87
C ILE A 38 -8.41 6.13 -21.02
N ASP A 39 -7.15 6.08 -21.44
CA ASP A 39 -6.70 5.20 -22.51
C ASP A 39 -6.94 3.73 -22.15
N THR A 40 -6.57 3.34 -20.92
CA THR A 40 -6.78 1.97 -20.43
C THR A 40 -8.27 1.66 -20.31
N TYR A 41 -9.07 2.60 -19.82
CA TYR A 41 -10.51 2.44 -19.68
C TYR A 41 -11.19 2.25 -21.04
N ASN A 42 -10.93 3.15 -21.99
CA ASN A 42 -11.44 3.08 -23.36
C ASN A 42 -11.05 1.77 -24.05
N HIS A 43 -9.80 1.33 -23.88
CA HIS A 43 -9.29 0.10 -24.47
C HIS A 43 -10.05 -1.16 -24.03
N ASN A 44 -10.42 -1.24 -22.74
CA ASN A 44 -11.09 -2.42 -22.19
C ASN A 44 -12.63 -2.39 -22.32
N PHE A 45 -13.24 -1.20 -22.37
CA PHE A 45 -14.69 -1.05 -22.51
C PHE A 45 -15.14 -0.71 -23.94
N ASN A 46 -14.21 -0.58 -24.89
CA ASN A 46 -14.47 -0.16 -26.28
C ASN A 46 -15.23 1.18 -26.34
N LEU A 47 -14.72 2.16 -25.60
CA LEU A 47 -15.26 3.52 -25.51
C LEU A 47 -14.30 4.55 -26.11
N SER A 48 -14.75 5.79 -26.21
CA SER A 48 -13.96 6.92 -26.69
C SER A 48 -14.13 8.12 -25.76
N CYS A 49 -13.98 7.89 -24.46
CA CYS A 49 -14.03 8.95 -23.45
C CYS A 49 -12.82 9.86 -23.57
N GLU A 50 -12.98 11.13 -23.23
CA GLU A 50 -11.91 12.12 -23.23
C GLU A 50 -11.39 12.38 -21.81
N VAL A 51 -10.18 12.95 -21.72
CA VAL A 51 -9.65 13.38 -20.44
C VAL A 51 -10.46 14.57 -19.93
N LYS A 52 -10.98 14.45 -18.73
CA LYS A 52 -11.79 15.52 -18.10
C LYS A 52 -11.44 15.66 -16.63
N ASN A 53 -11.27 16.90 -16.18
CA ASN A 53 -11.12 17.16 -14.76
C ASN A 53 -12.50 17.22 -14.11
N ILE A 54 -12.70 16.46 -13.04
CA ILE A 54 -14.01 16.41 -12.38
C ILE A 54 -14.36 17.78 -11.78
N LEU A 55 -13.37 18.61 -11.43
CA LEU A 55 -13.60 19.96 -10.94
C LEU A 55 -14.24 20.90 -11.97
N ASP A 56 -14.21 20.56 -13.27
CA ASP A 56 -14.86 21.37 -14.30
C ASP A 56 -16.38 21.40 -14.09
N PHE A 57 -16.97 20.33 -13.54
CA PHE A 57 -18.38 20.26 -13.15
C PHE A 57 -18.74 21.09 -11.92
N LYS A 58 -17.75 21.58 -11.15
CA LYS A 58 -18.00 22.31 -9.90
C LYS A 58 -18.82 23.58 -10.16
N ASN A 59 -18.47 24.29 -11.22
CA ASN A 59 -19.00 25.63 -11.51
C ASN A 59 -20.03 25.64 -12.66
N SER A 60 -20.31 24.50 -13.28
CA SER A 60 -21.22 24.40 -14.42
C SER A 60 -22.32 23.36 -14.18
N ILE A 61 -23.54 23.82 -13.93
CA ILE A 61 -24.73 22.96 -13.85
C ILE A 61 -25.06 22.39 -15.22
N ASP A 62 -24.94 23.21 -16.27
CA ASP A 62 -25.28 22.82 -17.63
C ASP A 62 -24.44 21.60 -18.06
N GLU A 63 -23.14 21.60 -17.74
CA GLU A 63 -22.27 20.43 -17.98
C GLU A 63 -22.72 19.17 -17.22
N ILE A 64 -23.30 19.31 -16.03
CA ILE A 64 -23.85 18.18 -15.26
C ILE A 64 -25.16 17.68 -15.90
N GLU A 65 -26.00 18.59 -16.40
CA GLU A 65 -27.25 18.24 -17.06
C GLU A 65 -27.03 17.56 -18.42
N GLU A 66 -25.98 17.96 -19.15
CA GLU A 66 -25.52 17.36 -20.42
C GLU A 66 -24.94 15.95 -20.25
N LEU A 67 -24.55 15.55 -19.04
CA LEU A 67 -24.12 14.18 -18.78
C LEU A 67 -25.20 13.18 -19.21
N PRO A 68 -24.84 12.04 -19.81
CA PRO A 68 -25.82 11.03 -20.19
C PRO A 68 -26.61 10.56 -18.98
N ASP A 69 -27.92 10.35 -19.16
CA ASP A 69 -28.74 9.73 -18.13
C ASP A 69 -28.42 8.24 -18.01
N THR A 70 -28.11 7.82 -16.78
CA THR A 70 -27.75 6.45 -16.46
C THR A 70 -28.49 5.96 -15.23
N GLU A 71 -28.71 4.65 -15.16
CA GLU A 71 -29.31 4.01 -13.99
C GLU A 71 -28.31 3.89 -12.82
N ILE A 72 -27.01 3.93 -13.10
CA ILE A 72 -25.95 3.80 -12.08
C ILE A 72 -24.88 4.88 -12.25
N ILE A 73 -24.47 5.46 -11.13
CA ILE A 73 -23.30 6.35 -11.02
C ILE A 73 -22.29 5.74 -10.05
N LEU A 74 -21.04 5.59 -10.49
CA LEU A 74 -19.91 5.17 -9.67
C LEU A 74 -18.93 6.34 -9.50
N GLY A 75 -18.22 6.36 -8.38
CA GLY A 75 -17.19 7.35 -8.10
C GLY A 75 -16.08 6.78 -7.23
N SER A 76 -14.82 7.09 -7.53
CA SER A 76 -13.69 6.75 -6.64
C SER A 76 -12.76 7.95 -6.41
N PRO A 77 -13.22 9.04 -5.75
CA PRO A 77 -12.44 10.27 -5.62
C PRO A 77 -11.05 10.03 -5.02
N PRO A 78 -9.98 10.65 -5.56
CA PRO A 78 -8.63 10.38 -5.13
C PRO A 78 -8.40 10.86 -3.70
N CYS A 79 -7.70 10.03 -2.94
CA CYS A 79 -7.55 10.18 -1.50
C CYS A 79 -6.13 10.61 -1.09
N VAL A 80 -5.29 11.07 -2.03
CA VAL A 80 -3.90 11.46 -1.74
C VAL A 80 -3.82 12.50 -0.61
N SER A 81 -4.85 13.33 -0.51
CA SER A 81 -5.14 14.34 0.50
C SER A 81 -5.51 13.78 1.89
N PHE A 82 -6.17 12.62 1.98
CA PHE A 82 -6.63 12.04 3.26
C PHE A 82 -5.79 10.85 3.76
N SER A 83 -4.76 10.43 3.01
CA SER A 83 -3.91 9.31 3.41
C SER A 83 -2.82 9.72 4.40
N THR A 84 -2.57 8.89 5.42
CA THR A 84 -1.48 9.07 6.40
C THR A 84 -0.08 8.78 5.81
N SER A 85 -0.03 8.25 4.59
CA SER A 85 1.20 7.86 3.89
C SER A 85 2.04 9.07 3.45
N ASN A 86 1.42 10.25 3.30
CA ASN A 86 2.13 11.52 3.12
C ASN A 86 2.62 12.04 4.48
N LYS A 87 3.69 11.45 5.00
CA LYS A 87 4.35 11.85 6.28
C LYS A 87 4.92 13.28 6.29
N SER A 88 4.76 14.04 5.22
CA SER A 88 5.26 15.43 5.11
C SER A 88 4.22 16.49 5.46
N GLY A 89 2.98 16.16 5.83
CA GLY A 89 2.00 17.13 6.34
C GLY A 89 1.46 18.17 5.34
N ASN A 90 2.05 18.29 4.16
CA ASN A 90 1.72 19.30 3.14
C ASN A 90 0.73 18.81 2.07
N ALA A 91 0.10 17.65 2.24
CA ALA A 91 -0.95 17.24 1.30
C ALA A 91 -2.18 18.10 1.56
N ASP A 92 -2.56 18.91 0.58
CA ASP A 92 -3.74 19.77 0.69
C ASP A 92 -4.99 18.91 0.82
N LYS A 93 -5.53 18.91 2.04
CA LYS A 93 -6.75 18.18 2.40
C LYS A 93 -7.98 18.76 1.69
N SER A 94 -7.94 20.04 1.37
CA SER A 94 -9.08 20.75 0.77
C SER A 94 -9.41 20.21 -0.63
N LEU A 95 -8.40 19.95 -1.46
CA LEU A 95 -8.60 19.40 -2.81
C LEU A 95 -9.32 18.04 -2.79
N GLY A 96 -8.98 17.16 -1.84
CA GLY A 96 -9.66 15.87 -1.71
C GLY A 96 -11.13 16.01 -1.31
N VAL A 97 -11.44 16.99 -0.46
CA VAL A 97 -12.82 17.30 -0.06
C VAL A 97 -13.57 17.87 -1.26
N GLU A 98 -12.98 18.85 -1.95
CA GLU A 98 -13.56 19.51 -3.11
C GLU A 98 -13.89 18.54 -4.27
N LEU A 99 -12.97 17.61 -4.59
CA LEU A 99 -13.22 16.56 -5.58
C LEU A 99 -14.38 15.65 -5.16
N THR A 100 -14.46 15.32 -3.87
CA THR A 100 -15.54 14.49 -3.32
C THR A 100 -16.87 15.23 -3.37
N GLU A 101 -16.91 16.48 -2.94
CA GLU A 101 -18.12 17.33 -2.96
C GLU A 101 -18.58 17.61 -4.39
N THR A 102 -17.67 17.78 -5.35
CA THR A 102 -18.03 17.92 -6.77
C THR A 102 -18.69 16.66 -7.31
N PHE A 103 -18.22 15.47 -6.94
CA PHE A 103 -18.90 14.23 -7.27
C PHE A 103 -20.28 14.11 -6.61
N LEU A 104 -20.39 14.44 -5.33
CA LEU A 104 -21.67 14.44 -4.61
C LEU A 104 -22.66 15.45 -5.20
N ARG A 105 -22.18 16.60 -5.69
CA ARG A 105 -22.96 17.59 -6.44
C ARG A 105 -23.55 17.00 -7.72
N ILE A 106 -22.74 16.28 -8.52
CA ILE A 106 -23.20 15.56 -9.72
C ILE A 106 -24.30 14.56 -9.35
N VAL A 107 -24.06 13.72 -8.34
CA VAL A 107 -25.04 12.74 -7.87
C VAL A 107 -26.34 13.42 -7.42
N ALA A 108 -26.26 14.51 -6.65
CA ALA A 108 -27.42 15.24 -6.16
C ALA A 108 -28.29 15.78 -7.31
N VAL A 109 -27.67 16.37 -8.35
CA VAL A 109 -28.39 16.84 -9.55
C VAL A 109 -29.01 15.67 -10.30
N LYS A 110 -28.23 14.64 -10.64
CA LYS A 110 -28.72 13.48 -11.42
C LYS A 110 -29.79 12.67 -10.67
N LYS A 111 -29.74 12.61 -9.34
CA LYS A 111 -30.75 11.97 -8.49
C LYS A 111 -32.07 12.74 -8.46
N ASN A 112 -32.01 14.07 -8.38
CA ASN A 112 -33.19 14.90 -8.10
C ASN A 112 -33.76 15.61 -9.33
N LYS A 113 -33.10 15.54 -10.50
CA LYS A 113 -33.63 16.12 -11.74
C LYS A 113 -34.98 15.47 -12.12
N PRO A 114 -35.87 16.21 -12.81
CA PRO A 114 -37.12 15.65 -13.32
C PRO A 114 -36.88 14.40 -14.17
N ASN A 115 -37.73 13.39 -14.00
CA ASN A 115 -37.65 12.11 -14.72
C ASN A 115 -36.31 11.37 -14.57
N SER A 116 -35.58 11.58 -13.47
CA SER A 116 -34.36 10.84 -13.20
C SER A 116 -34.59 9.32 -13.28
N ILE A 117 -33.74 8.65 -14.05
CA ILE A 117 -33.73 7.19 -14.16
C ILE A 117 -32.75 6.54 -13.19
N LEU A 118 -32.01 7.33 -12.39
CA LEU A 118 -30.99 6.85 -11.47
C LEU A 118 -31.60 5.85 -10.47
N LYS A 119 -31.00 4.66 -10.39
CA LYS A 119 -31.42 3.56 -9.52
C LYS A 119 -30.48 3.35 -8.35
N ALA A 120 -29.18 3.60 -8.55
CA ALA A 120 -28.20 3.56 -7.47
C ALA A 120 -27.00 4.45 -7.75
N TRP A 121 -26.30 4.86 -6.70
CA TRP A 121 -24.98 5.46 -6.81
C TRP A 121 -24.06 4.91 -5.72
N PHE A 122 -22.76 4.82 -6.01
CA PHE A 122 -21.75 4.38 -5.06
C PHE A 122 -20.47 5.19 -5.18
N MET A 123 -19.85 5.45 -4.04
CA MET A 123 -18.58 6.13 -3.90
C MET A 123 -17.62 5.26 -3.11
N GLU A 124 -16.49 4.88 -3.70
CA GLU A 124 -15.37 4.23 -3.01
C GLU A 124 -14.38 5.26 -2.48
N ASN A 125 -13.88 5.03 -1.26
CA ASN A 125 -12.80 5.81 -0.69
C ASN A 125 -12.01 5.02 0.38
N VAL A 126 -10.90 5.58 0.88
CA VAL A 126 -10.15 4.98 1.99
C VAL A 126 -10.83 5.22 3.33
N VAL A 127 -10.57 4.36 4.31
CA VAL A 127 -11.22 4.40 5.64
C VAL A 127 -11.08 5.76 6.37
N ASN A 128 -9.96 6.46 6.15
CA ASN A 128 -9.69 7.74 6.81
C ASN A 128 -10.55 8.90 6.27
N SER A 129 -11.20 8.76 5.10
CA SER A 129 -12.05 9.81 4.53
C SER A 129 -13.24 10.16 5.44
N LYS A 130 -13.74 9.20 6.22
CA LYS A 130 -14.83 9.38 7.20
C LYS A 130 -14.57 10.49 8.22
N ARG A 131 -13.31 10.90 8.42
CA ARG A 131 -12.95 11.96 9.37
C ARG A 131 -13.05 13.37 8.78
N TYR A 132 -13.19 13.48 7.46
CA TYR A 132 -13.13 14.75 6.73
C TYR A 132 -14.41 15.07 5.98
N LEU A 133 -15.23 14.06 5.66
CA LEU A 133 -16.50 14.25 4.96
C LEU A 133 -17.63 14.52 5.95
N GLN A 134 -18.59 15.34 5.53
CA GLN A 134 -19.79 15.62 6.32
C GLN A 134 -20.68 14.36 6.40
N THR A 135 -21.47 14.26 7.46
CA THR A 135 -22.40 13.14 7.66
C THR A 135 -23.60 13.22 6.72
N SER A 136 -23.99 14.43 6.30
CA SER A 136 -25.02 14.69 5.31
C SER A 136 -24.70 15.98 4.57
N TYR A 137 -25.28 16.13 3.38
CA TYR A 137 -25.09 17.28 2.52
C TYR A 137 -26.45 17.82 2.07
N THR A 138 -26.74 19.08 2.35
CA THR A 138 -27.87 19.80 1.77
C THR A 138 -27.56 20.25 0.35
N PHE A 139 -28.58 20.68 -0.40
CA PHE A 139 -28.35 21.33 -1.70
C PHE A 139 -27.47 22.58 -1.53
N LYS A 140 -27.66 23.35 -0.46
CA LYS A 140 -26.83 24.52 -0.16
C LYS A 140 -25.37 24.15 0.05
N ASP A 141 -25.08 23.08 0.81
CA ASP A 141 -23.70 22.63 1.08
C ASP A 141 -22.96 22.22 -0.21
N LEU A 142 -23.70 21.68 -1.19
CA LEU A 142 -23.17 21.30 -2.51
C LEU A 142 -23.17 22.46 -3.51
N GLY A 143 -23.49 23.68 -3.09
CA GLY A 143 -23.57 24.87 -3.95
C GLY A 143 -24.74 24.84 -4.96
N LEU A 144 -25.81 24.11 -4.66
CA LEU A 144 -26.96 23.85 -5.53
C LEU A 144 -28.22 24.65 -5.15
N SER A 145 -28.08 25.77 -4.43
CA SER A 145 -29.22 26.57 -3.96
C SER A 145 -30.14 27.05 -5.10
N ASP A 146 -29.57 27.60 -6.17
CA ASP A 146 -30.33 28.14 -7.30
C ASP A 146 -31.01 27.02 -8.09
N TRP A 147 -30.26 25.93 -8.34
CA TRP A 147 -30.78 24.74 -9.00
C TRP A 147 -31.94 24.13 -8.20
N ALA A 148 -31.78 23.95 -6.88
CA ALA A 148 -32.83 23.43 -6.03
C ALA A 148 -34.09 24.31 -6.06
N THR A 149 -33.92 25.64 -5.97
CA THR A 149 -35.03 26.60 -6.03
C THR A 149 -35.77 26.53 -7.37
N LYS A 150 -35.04 26.48 -8.49
CA LYS A 150 -35.62 26.31 -9.85
C LYS A 150 -36.46 25.04 -9.96
N HIS A 151 -36.07 23.98 -9.26
CA HIS A 151 -36.79 22.70 -9.20
C HIS A 151 -37.79 22.60 -8.04
N ARG A 152 -38.11 23.70 -7.36
CA ARG A 152 -39.06 23.75 -6.22
C ARG A 152 -38.65 22.87 -5.03
N ILE A 153 -37.35 22.76 -4.80
CA ILE A 153 -36.73 22.06 -3.67
C ILE A 153 -36.10 23.10 -2.75
N SER A 154 -36.33 23.01 -1.44
CA SER A 154 -35.64 23.86 -0.47
C SER A 154 -34.12 23.65 -0.54
N PRO A 155 -33.30 24.72 -0.63
CA PRO A 155 -31.84 24.63 -0.55
C PRO A 155 -31.33 23.94 0.73
N LEU A 156 -32.09 24.00 1.82
CA LEU A 156 -31.73 23.38 3.10
C LEU A 156 -32.15 21.91 3.21
N LYS A 157 -32.85 21.37 2.20
CA LYS A 157 -33.20 19.95 2.17
C LYS A 157 -31.92 19.11 2.02
N ILE A 158 -31.83 18.03 2.78
CA ILE A 158 -30.75 17.04 2.62
C ILE A 158 -30.85 16.45 1.21
N ALA A 159 -29.80 16.65 0.41
CA ALA A 159 -29.66 16.09 -0.92
C ALA A 159 -29.15 14.65 -0.85
N LEU A 160 -28.13 14.43 0.00
CA LEU A 160 -27.47 13.14 0.21
C LEU A 160 -27.16 12.95 1.70
N ASP A 161 -27.53 11.79 2.23
CA ASP A 161 -27.15 11.35 3.58
C ASP A 161 -26.02 10.33 3.45
N LEU A 162 -24.90 10.57 4.15
CA LEU A 162 -23.76 9.65 4.21
C LEU A 162 -23.67 8.90 5.54
N TYR A 163 -24.36 9.33 6.59
CA TYR A 163 -24.21 8.78 7.94
C TYR A 163 -24.69 7.34 8.00
N GLU A 164 -25.96 7.11 7.63
CA GLU A 164 -26.57 5.78 7.55
C GLU A 164 -26.18 5.02 6.29
N ASN A 165 -25.54 5.72 5.34
CA ASN A 165 -25.26 5.23 3.99
C ASN A 165 -23.78 5.01 3.72
N THR A 166 -23.02 4.72 4.77
CA THR A 166 -21.58 4.48 4.69
C THR A 166 -21.17 3.24 5.46
N SER A 167 -20.45 2.34 4.81
CA SER A 167 -19.92 1.12 5.45
C SER A 167 -18.44 0.89 5.13
N VAL A 168 -17.73 0.30 6.10
CA VAL A 168 -16.36 -0.19 5.90
C VAL A 168 -16.41 -1.65 5.52
N ILE A 169 -15.80 -1.99 4.39
CA ILE A 169 -15.75 -3.35 3.86
C ILE A 169 -14.30 -3.82 3.71
N ASN A 170 -14.08 -5.14 3.69
CA ASN A 170 -12.81 -5.75 3.33
C ASN A 170 -13.01 -6.54 2.03
N SER A 171 -12.19 -6.28 1.00
CA SER A 171 -12.33 -6.98 -0.29
C SER A 171 -12.20 -8.50 -0.21
N ALA A 172 -11.46 -9.02 0.77
CA ALA A 172 -11.34 -10.46 1.01
C ALA A 172 -12.67 -11.12 1.40
N ASP A 173 -13.58 -10.38 2.08
CA ASP A 173 -14.93 -10.86 2.43
C ASP A 173 -15.79 -11.21 1.20
N TYR A 174 -15.38 -10.74 0.02
CA TYR A 174 -16.11 -10.88 -1.25
C TYR A 174 -15.34 -11.72 -2.28
N GLY A 175 -14.29 -12.43 -1.85
CA GLY A 175 -13.53 -13.34 -2.72
C GLY A 175 -12.38 -12.69 -3.49
N SER A 176 -11.96 -11.47 -3.14
CA SER A 176 -10.70 -10.93 -3.65
C SER A 176 -9.51 -11.67 -3.05
N TYR A 177 -8.48 -11.91 -3.86
CA TYR A 177 -7.16 -12.41 -3.44
C TYR A 177 -6.33 -11.34 -2.69
N GLN A 178 -6.94 -10.22 -2.33
CA GLN A 178 -6.35 -9.14 -1.56
C GLN A 178 -7.25 -8.79 -0.38
N ALA A 179 -6.65 -8.57 0.79
CA ALA A 179 -7.29 -7.96 1.95
C ALA A 179 -7.06 -6.43 1.92
N ARG A 180 -8.09 -5.68 1.50
CA ARG A 180 -8.07 -4.22 1.37
C ARG A 180 -9.35 -3.65 1.98
N LYS A 181 -9.18 -2.88 3.06
CA LYS A 181 -10.28 -2.16 3.71
C LYS A 181 -10.60 -0.87 2.96
N ARG A 182 -11.87 -0.64 2.68
CA ARG A 182 -12.39 0.55 2.01
C ARG A 182 -13.71 0.99 2.61
N VAL A 183 -13.99 2.27 2.45
CA VAL A 183 -15.28 2.87 2.76
C VAL A 183 -16.07 2.94 1.47
N ILE A 184 -17.30 2.44 1.51
CA ILE A 184 -18.27 2.62 0.44
C ILE A 184 -19.40 3.47 1.01
N SER A 185 -19.66 4.59 0.35
CA SER A 185 -20.87 5.39 0.55
C SER A 185 -21.79 5.22 -0.65
N GLY A 186 -23.10 5.28 -0.46
CA GLY A 186 -24.01 5.17 -1.60
C GLY A 186 -25.44 4.89 -1.21
N GLU A 187 -26.28 4.74 -2.23
CA GLU A 187 -27.71 4.59 -2.03
C GLU A 187 -28.30 3.76 -3.16
N ILE A 188 -29.17 2.81 -2.83
CA ILE A 188 -30.16 2.31 -3.78
C ILE A 188 -31.39 3.22 -3.64
N ILE A 189 -31.65 4.04 -4.66
CA ILE A 189 -32.58 5.19 -4.59
C ILE A 189 -33.97 4.77 -4.07
N LYS A 190 -34.49 3.64 -4.55
CA LYS A 190 -35.81 3.12 -4.11
C LYS A 190 -35.85 2.75 -2.62
N LYS A 191 -34.71 2.42 -2.03
CA LYS A 191 -34.57 2.04 -0.61
C LYS A 191 -34.16 3.20 0.27
N GLN A 192 -33.68 4.29 -0.33
CA GLN A 192 -33.14 5.47 0.36
C GLN A 192 -31.99 5.12 1.31
N LYS A 193 -31.31 3.99 1.07
CA LYS A 193 -30.16 3.57 1.88
C LYS A 193 -29.12 2.74 1.14
N LEU A 194 -27.92 2.70 1.69
CA LEU A 194 -26.89 1.74 1.31
C LEU A 194 -27.32 0.32 1.73
N ILE A 195 -27.37 -0.60 0.76
CA ILE A 195 -27.52 -2.03 1.04
C ILE A 195 -26.16 -2.67 0.91
N VAL A 196 -25.56 -3.05 2.05
CA VAL A 196 -24.24 -3.69 2.08
C VAL A 196 -24.39 -5.16 1.69
N PRO A 197 -23.65 -5.65 0.69
CA PRO A 197 -23.73 -7.05 0.28
C PRO A 197 -23.26 -7.98 1.41
N SER A 198 -23.95 -9.11 1.57
CA SER A 198 -23.53 -10.17 2.49
C SER A 198 -22.14 -10.69 2.14
N LYS A 199 -21.34 -10.94 3.17
CA LYS A 199 -20.00 -11.52 3.02
C LYS A 199 -20.12 -12.94 2.50
N THR A 200 -19.27 -13.30 1.55
CA THR A 200 -19.21 -14.64 0.94
C THR A 200 -18.02 -15.44 1.42
N HIS A 201 -17.00 -14.78 1.97
CA HIS A 201 -15.78 -15.40 2.47
C HIS A 201 -15.43 -14.93 3.90
N SER A 202 -14.59 -15.69 4.60
CA SER A 202 -14.07 -15.39 5.94
C SER A 202 -12.63 -15.90 6.13
N ASP A 203 -11.92 -15.36 7.12
CA ASP A 203 -10.58 -15.83 7.51
C ASP A 203 -10.60 -17.12 8.35
N LYS A 204 -11.80 -17.53 8.78
CA LYS A 204 -12.08 -18.74 9.54
C LYS A 204 -13.13 -19.57 8.80
N ASN A 205 -13.25 -20.84 9.16
CA ASN A 205 -14.36 -21.68 8.74
C ASN A 205 -15.66 -21.21 9.42
N GLU A 206 -16.37 -20.30 8.78
CA GLU A 206 -17.70 -19.85 9.21
C GLU A 206 -18.77 -20.52 8.34
N GLN A 207 -19.88 -20.95 8.95
CA GLN A 207 -20.95 -21.63 8.23
C GLN A 207 -21.52 -20.76 7.11
N GLY A 208 -21.64 -21.33 5.90
CA GLY A 208 -22.17 -20.63 4.73
C GLY A 208 -21.19 -19.67 4.04
N LYS A 209 -19.92 -19.61 4.47
CA LYS A 209 -18.87 -18.79 3.85
C LYS A 209 -17.69 -19.65 3.40
N LEU A 210 -17.05 -19.22 2.32
CA LEU A 210 -15.81 -19.82 1.84
C LEU A 210 -14.61 -19.28 2.62
N LEU A 211 -13.51 -20.03 2.67
CA LEU A 211 -12.25 -19.47 3.17
C LEU A 211 -11.73 -18.39 2.23
N TYR A 212 -11.05 -17.39 2.78
CA TYR A 212 -10.37 -16.37 1.99
C TYR A 212 -9.43 -16.97 0.95
N ASN A 213 -9.49 -16.41 -0.26
CA ASN A 213 -8.60 -16.74 -1.36
C ASN A 213 -7.15 -16.35 -1.04
N SER A 214 -6.21 -17.24 -1.31
CA SER A 214 -4.79 -17.07 -0.96
C SER A 214 -3.92 -16.78 -2.18
N ILE A 215 -2.81 -16.07 -2.00
CA ILE A 215 -1.82 -15.83 -3.08
C ILE A 215 -1.36 -17.15 -3.70
N ASP A 216 -1.12 -18.15 -2.87
CA ASP A 216 -0.75 -19.51 -3.27
C ASP A 216 -1.78 -20.15 -4.22
N GLY A 217 -3.08 -19.86 -4.03
CA GLY A 217 -4.15 -20.29 -4.92
C GLY A 217 -3.97 -19.79 -6.36
N ILE A 218 -3.43 -18.58 -6.57
CA ILE A 218 -3.07 -18.10 -7.92
C ILE A 218 -1.76 -18.74 -8.38
N LYS A 219 -0.71 -18.71 -7.54
CA LYS A 219 0.64 -19.17 -7.93
C LYS A 219 0.69 -20.65 -8.33
N ARG A 220 -0.15 -21.50 -7.74
CA ARG A 220 -0.22 -22.93 -8.10
C ARG A 220 -0.92 -23.20 -9.42
N HIS A 221 -1.79 -22.30 -9.89
CA HIS A 221 -2.64 -22.52 -11.06
C HIS A 221 -2.33 -21.57 -12.22
N PHE A 222 -1.37 -20.66 -12.04
CA PHE A 222 -0.93 -19.73 -13.07
C PHE A 222 0.57 -19.97 -13.37
N PRO A 223 1.02 -19.76 -14.61
CA PRO A 223 2.43 -19.93 -14.96
C PRO A 223 3.35 -19.13 -14.05
N ASN A 224 4.59 -19.61 -13.92
CA ASN A 224 5.62 -18.86 -13.22
C ASN A 224 6.09 -17.67 -14.08
N PRO A 225 6.41 -16.49 -13.51
CA PRO A 225 7.01 -15.37 -14.26
C PRO A 225 8.28 -15.72 -15.06
N TYR A 226 8.98 -16.78 -14.68
CA TYR A 226 10.19 -17.29 -15.33
C TYR A 226 9.93 -18.45 -16.29
N SER A 227 8.66 -18.77 -16.58
CA SER A 227 8.30 -19.82 -17.52
C SER A 227 8.88 -19.54 -18.90
N SER A 228 9.26 -20.60 -19.61
CA SER A 228 9.77 -20.50 -20.97
C SER A 228 8.64 -20.22 -21.97
N LYS A 229 8.98 -19.77 -23.18
CA LYS A 229 7.99 -19.57 -24.24
C LYS A 229 7.51 -20.93 -24.73
N GLU A 230 6.34 -21.33 -24.29
CA GLU A 230 5.70 -22.58 -24.67
C GLU A 230 4.32 -22.31 -25.27
N ASN A 231 3.94 -23.13 -26.26
CA ASN A 231 2.61 -23.05 -26.86
C ASN A 231 1.60 -23.84 -26.01
N ILE A 232 1.25 -23.29 -24.85
CA ILE A 232 0.28 -23.89 -23.93
C ILE A 232 -0.94 -22.98 -23.72
N LEU A 233 -2.08 -23.60 -23.46
CA LEU A 233 -3.30 -22.90 -23.03
C LEU A 233 -3.27 -22.76 -21.51
N VAL A 234 -3.38 -21.52 -21.05
CA VAL A 234 -3.39 -21.16 -19.64
C VAL A 234 -4.82 -20.87 -19.21
N LYS A 235 -5.28 -21.53 -18.14
CA LYS A 235 -6.59 -21.26 -17.53
C LYS A 235 -6.48 -20.06 -16.59
N ASP A 236 -7.46 -19.16 -16.65
CA ASP A 236 -7.60 -18.11 -15.63
C ASP A 236 -7.97 -18.75 -14.27
N PRO A 237 -7.21 -18.49 -13.18
CA PRO A 237 -7.52 -19.02 -11.85
C PRO A 237 -8.84 -18.53 -11.25
N GLN A 238 -9.43 -17.45 -11.76
CA GLN A 238 -10.58 -16.77 -11.21
C GLN A 238 -11.81 -16.82 -12.11
N TYR A 239 -11.61 -17.01 -13.41
CA TYR A 239 -12.67 -16.93 -14.42
C TYR A 239 -12.67 -18.18 -15.31
N ASP A 240 -13.83 -18.56 -15.83
CA ASP A 240 -13.96 -19.68 -16.75
C ASP A 240 -13.53 -19.28 -18.17
N LEU A 241 -12.22 -19.11 -18.36
CA LEU A 241 -11.60 -18.82 -19.64
C LEU A 241 -10.19 -19.42 -19.74
N LYS A 242 -9.76 -19.67 -20.96
CA LYS A 242 -8.41 -20.15 -21.31
C LYS A 242 -7.87 -19.30 -22.44
N ILE A 243 -6.61 -18.88 -22.37
CA ILE A 243 -5.93 -18.13 -23.44
C ILE A 243 -4.54 -18.73 -23.70
N SER A 244 -3.96 -18.41 -24.86
CA SER A 244 -2.58 -18.81 -25.14
C SER A 244 -1.62 -18.08 -24.19
N LEU A 245 -0.55 -18.75 -23.78
CA LEU A 245 0.54 -18.13 -23.03
C LEU A 245 1.09 -16.87 -23.72
N PHE A 246 1.12 -16.87 -25.06
CA PHE A 246 1.59 -15.73 -25.86
C PHE A 246 0.68 -14.50 -25.76
N GLU A 247 -0.57 -14.68 -25.36
CA GLU A 247 -1.55 -13.61 -25.20
C GLU A 247 -1.57 -13.03 -23.78
N ILE A 248 -0.83 -13.63 -22.83
CA ILE A 248 -0.67 -13.11 -21.47
C ILE A 248 0.40 -12.04 -21.48
N TYR A 249 0.00 -10.77 -21.44
CA TYR A 249 0.93 -9.66 -21.27
C TYR A 249 1.22 -9.36 -19.80
N ASP A 250 2.39 -8.78 -19.57
CA ASP A 250 2.84 -8.22 -18.28
C ASP A 250 3.08 -9.23 -17.15
N HIS A 251 3.56 -10.41 -17.49
CA HIS A 251 3.83 -11.49 -16.55
C HIS A 251 5.22 -12.13 -16.67
N PHE A 252 5.72 -12.33 -17.88
CA PHE A 252 6.95 -13.11 -18.12
C PHE A 252 8.20 -12.24 -18.12
N TYR A 253 8.54 -11.67 -16.97
CA TYR A 253 9.74 -10.87 -16.78
C TYR A 253 10.22 -10.89 -15.32
N ASP A 254 11.53 -10.69 -15.14
CA ASP A 254 12.16 -10.80 -13.83
C ASP A 254 11.97 -9.55 -12.96
N THR A 255 11.16 -9.70 -11.91
CA THR A 255 10.87 -8.66 -10.91
C THR A 255 11.76 -8.75 -9.66
N GLY A 256 12.90 -9.44 -9.76
CA GLY A 256 13.89 -9.57 -8.70
C GLY A 256 14.37 -8.21 -8.19
N VAL A 257 14.52 -8.11 -6.87
CA VAL A 257 14.88 -6.86 -6.18
C VAL A 257 16.30 -6.90 -5.65
N TYR A 258 16.93 -5.73 -5.53
CA TYR A 258 18.30 -5.64 -5.00
C TYR A 258 18.34 -6.04 -3.53
N GLU A 259 19.48 -6.57 -3.10
CA GLU A 259 19.71 -7.00 -1.72
C GLU A 259 19.45 -5.89 -0.71
N ALA A 260 19.97 -4.69 -1.00
CA ALA A 260 19.78 -3.52 -0.16
C ALA A 260 18.29 -3.17 0.04
N GLU A 261 17.46 -3.35 -0.99
CA GLU A 261 16.02 -3.03 -0.92
C GLU A 261 15.26 -4.05 -0.09
N TRP A 262 15.41 -5.35 -0.38
CA TRP A 262 14.66 -6.36 0.37
C TRP A 262 15.14 -6.47 1.81
N LYS A 263 16.43 -6.23 2.11
CA LYS A 263 16.93 -6.15 3.50
C LYS A 263 16.30 -4.97 4.24
N PHE A 264 16.16 -3.83 3.56
CA PHE A 264 15.47 -2.67 4.12
C PHE A 264 14.01 -3.01 4.43
N SER A 265 13.26 -3.56 3.46
CA SER A 265 11.87 -3.98 3.68
C SER A 265 11.73 -5.02 4.78
N LYS A 266 12.58 -6.05 4.80
CA LYS A 266 12.62 -7.07 5.87
C LYS A 266 12.75 -6.43 7.24
N TYR A 267 13.73 -5.54 7.40
CA TYR A 267 13.96 -4.81 8.64
C TYR A 267 12.71 -4.03 9.09
N TRP A 268 12.11 -3.24 8.20
CA TRP A 268 10.94 -2.43 8.56
C TRP A 268 9.67 -3.26 8.78
N LYS A 269 9.60 -4.48 8.28
CA LYS A 269 8.50 -5.40 8.56
C LYS A 269 8.68 -6.13 9.89
N THR A 270 9.89 -6.56 10.23
CA THR A 270 10.13 -7.40 11.40
C THR A 270 10.60 -6.64 12.63
N ASN A 271 11.18 -5.46 12.45
CA ASN A 271 11.87 -4.69 13.49
C ASN A 271 11.54 -3.19 13.42
N HIS A 272 10.32 -2.82 13.04
CA HIS A 272 9.92 -1.41 13.01
C HIS A 272 10.00 -0.76 14.42
N PRO A 273 10.50 0.48 14.57
CA PRO A 273 10.60 1.16 15.87
C PRO A 273 9.25 1.25 16.58
N TYR A 274 8.20 1.73 15.92
CA TYR A 274 6.88 1.92 16.54
C TYR A 274 5.73 1.07 15.97
N MET A 275 5.84 0.44 14.81
CA MET A 275 4.77 -0.42 14.27
C MET A 275 4.98 -1.89 14.68
N GLY A 276 3.91 -2.68 14.64
CA GLY A 276 3.95 -4.13 14.86
C GLY A 276 4.62 -4.90 13.72
N LYS A 277 4.94 -6.17 14.00
CA LYS A 277 5.55 -7.11 13.04
C LYS A 277 4.62 -7.36 11.85
N MET A 278 5.23 -7.59 10.69
CA MET A 278 4.58 -7.96 9.44
C MET A 278 5.38 -9.10 8.79
N SER A 279 4.69 -9.94 8.01
CA SER A 279 5.32 -11.08 7.32
C SER A 279 6.39 -10.63 6.33
N PHE A 280 7.57 -11.25 6.39
CA PHE A 280 8.58 -11.18 5.33
C PHE A 280 9.20 -12.57 5.11
N PRO A 281 9.17 -13.15 3.90
CA PRO A 281 8.38 -12.69 2.74
C PRO A 281 6.87 -12.70 3.05
N GLU A 282 6.03 -12.30 2.10
CA GLU A 282 4.57 -12.40 2.28
C GLU A 282 4.14 -13.82 2.64
N ASN A 283 3.07 -13.92 3.45
CA ASN A 283 2.45 -15.21 3.75
C ASN A 283 1.53 -15.58 2.59
N GLU A 284 1.96 -16.53 1.76
CA GLU A 284 1.24 -16.90 0.53
C GLU A 284 -0.06 -17.68 0.81
N ASN A 285 -0.23 -18.22 2.01
CA ASN A 285 -1.47 -18.88 2.46
C ASN A 285 -2.58 -17.88 2.84
N LYS A 286 -2.34 -16.57 2.68
CA LYS A 286 -3.31 -15.51 2.96
C LYS A 286 -3.56 -14.67 1.70
N PRO A 287 -4.67 -13.90 1.66
CA PRO A 287 -4.80 -12.83 0.68
C PRO A 287 -3.59 -11.90 0.73
N SER A 288 -3.25 -11.31 -0.41
CA SER A 288 -2.26 -10.25 -0.49
C SER A 288 -2.66 -9.07 0.39
N ARG A 289 -1.66 -8.37 0.94
CA ARG A 289 -1.88 -7.05 1.54
C ARG A 289 -2.25 -6.05 0.44
N THR A 290 -2.68 -4.85 0.84
CA THR A 290 -3.05 -3.80 -0.10
C THR A 290 -1.90 -3.46 -1.06
N ILE A 291 -2.10 -3.75 -2.35
CA ILE A 291 -1.28 -3.29 -3.47
C ILE A 291 -1.40 -1.77 -3.54
N THR A 292 -0.28 -1.07 -3.36
CA THR A 292 -0.21 0.39 -3.40
C THR A 292 -0.01 0.90 -4.82
N ALA A 293 -0.42 2.14 -5.09
CA ALA A 293 -0.26 2.82 -6.37
C ALA A 293 1.21 3.01 -6.80
N THR A 294 2.14 2.98 -5.84
CA THR A 294 3.58 3.03 -6.10
C THR A 294 4.17 1.64 -6.01
N LYS A 295 4.90 1.23 -7.05
CA LYS A 295 5.72 0.02 -7.03
C LYS A 295 6.99 0.31 -6.22
N ILE A 296 7.10 -0.29 -5.04
CA ILE A 296 8.19 -0.02 -4.10
C ILE A 296 8.75 -1.32 -3.51
N ALA A 297 10.07 -1.48 -3.53
CA ALA A 297 10.79 -2.64 -2.98
C ALA A 297 11.51 -2.35 -1.65
N ASN A 298 11.54 -1.09 -1.22
CA ASN A 298 12.27 -0.61 -0.05
C ASN A 298 11.35 0.09 0.96
N SER A 299 10.15 -0.43 1.21
CA SER A 299 9.27 0.04 2.29
C SER A 299 8.74 -1.10 3.15
N ARG A 300 8.11 -0.75 4.27
CA ARG A 300 7.39 -1.74 5.09
C ARG A 300 6.22 -2.33 4.30
N GLU A 301 5.58 -1.51 3.47
CA GLU A 301 4.37 -1.85 2.75
C GLU A 301 4.66 -2.74 1.53
N SER A 302 5.90 -2.74 1.00
CA SER A 302 6.35 -3.56 -0.14
C SER A 302 5.85 -5.00 -0.09
N ILE A 303 5.28 -5.51 -1.18
CA ILE A 303 4.79 -6.89 -1.31
C ILE A 303 5.91 -7.70 -1.95
N ILE A 304 6.56 -8.55 -1.17
CA ILE A 304 7.80 -9.24 -1.56
C ILE A 304 7.66 -10.73 -1.32
N TYR A 305 7.95 -11.52 -2.35
CA TYR A 305 7.96 -12.98 -2.31
C TYR A 305 9.38 -13.51 -2.37
N LYS A 306 9.59 -14.72 -1.87
CA LYS A 306 10.81 -15.46 -2.22
C LYS A 306 10.78 -15.71 -3.73
N SER A 307 11.88 -15.43 -4.41
CA SER A 307 11.98 -15.70 -5.84
C SER A 307 11.95 -17.19 -6.10
N GLU A 308 11.27 -17.61 -7.15
CA GLU A 308 11.26 -19.00 -7.62
C GLU A 308 12.61 -19.38 -8.25
N ILE A 309 13.44 -18.40 -8.61
CA ILE A 309 14.85 -18.62 -8.96
C ILE A 309 15.70 -18.62 -7.70
N LYS A 310 16.50 -19.69 -7.53
CA LYS A 310 17.46 -19.81 -6.42
C LYS A 310 18.66 -18.88 -6.65
N ARG A 311 18.59 -17.67 -6.09
CA ARG A 311 19.68 -16.69 -5.99
C ARG A 311 20.02 -16.41 -4.53
N TYR A 312 21.22 -15.92 -4.26
CA TYR A 312 21.62 -15.38 -2.96
C TYR A 312 21.88 -13.88 -3.08
N GLY A 313 21.32 -13.07 -2.18
CA GLY A 313 21.46 -11.61 -2.22
C GLY A 313 20.56 -10.99 -3.29
N ASN A 314 21.15 -10.45 -4.36
CA ASN A 314 20.40 -9.79 -5.44
C ASN A 314 19.45 -10.76 -6.16
N GLY A 315 18.17 -10.40 -6.25
CA GLY A 315 17.15 -11.22 -6.89
C GLY A 315 16.72 -12.46 -6.10
N GLU A 316 17.19 -12.64 -4.87
CA GLU A 316 16.73 -13.70 -3.94
C GLU A 316 15.23 -13.56 -3.63
N TYR A 317 14.75 -12.33 -3.65
CA TYR A 317 13.36 -11.96 -3.49
C TYR A 317 12.88 -11.16 -4.71
N ARG A 318 11.56 -11.12 -4.93
CA ARG A 318 10.94 -10.38 -6.04
C ARG A 318 9.66 -9.68 -5.62
N LEU A 319 9.28 -8.66 -6.37
CA LEU A 319 7.92 -8.10 -6.35
C LEU A 319 6.97 -8.98 -7.18
N PRO A 320 5.63 -8.86 -7.03
CA PRO A 320 4.75 -9.40 -8.04
C PRO A 320 4.99 -8.71 -9.39
N THR A 321 4.65 -9.41 -10.45
CA THR A 321 4.47 -8.84 -11.79
C THR A 321 3.20 -7.97 -11.82
N VAL A 322 3.08 -7.10 -12.81
CA VAL A 322 1.83 -6.33 -13.01
C VAL A 322 0.63 -7.26 -13.20
N ARG A 323 0.79 -8.38 -13.92
CA ARG A 323 -0.27 -9.37 -14.09
C ARG A 323 -0.69 -10.01 -12.76
N GLU A 324 0.25 -10.48 -11.93
CA GLU A 324 -0.07 -11.04 -10.61
C GLU A 324 -0.81 -10.00 -9.74
N ALA A 325 -0.32 -8.76 -9.72
CA ALA A 325 -0.96 -7.67 -8.98
C ALA A 325 -2.40 -7.41 -9.48
N SER A 326 -2.63 -7.42 -10.80
CA SER A 326 -3.97 -7.23 -11.37
C SER A 326 -4.93 -8.37 -11.01
N MET A 327 -4.43 -9.61 -10.95
CA MET A 327 -5.21 -10.76 -10.54
C MET A 327 -5.59 -10.69 -9.06
N PHE A 328 -4.70 -10.18 -8.19
CA PHE A 328 -5.04 -9.94 -6.79
C PHE A 328 -6.19 -8.93 -6.61
N MET A 329 -6.24 -7.93 -7.49
CA MET A 329 -7.34 -6.96 -7.58
C MET A 329 -8.62 -7.54 -8.20
N GLY A 330 -8.55 -8.74 -8.79
CA GLY A 330 -9.67 -9.44 -9.39
C GLY A 330 -9.90 -9.13 -10.87
N PHE A 331 -8.95 -8.52 -11.58
CA PHE A 331 -9.07 -8.37 -13.03
C PHE A 331 -8.89 -9.73 -13.73
N PRO A 332 -9.67 -10.01 -14.80
CA PRO A 332 -9.44 -11.18 -15.64
C PRO A 332 -8.09 -11.09 -16.36
N ILE A 333 -7.45 -12.23 -16.67
CA ILE A 333 -6.13 -12.26 -17.34
C ILE A 333 -6.14 -11.62 -18.73
N THR A 334 -7.33 -11.45 -19.32
CA THR A 334 -7.54 -10.77 -20.60
C THR A 334 -7.56 -9.24 -20.50
N TYR A 335 -7.70 -8.68 -19.30
CA TYR A 335 -7.72 -7.22 -19.07
C TYR A 335 -6.33 -6.62 -19.31
N GLN A 336 -6.25 -5.52 -20.05
CA GLN A 336 -4.97 -4.89 -20.42
C GLN A 336 -4.77 -3.54 -19.73
N PHE A 337 -3.52 -3.20 -19.44
CA PHE A 337 -3.13 -1.91 -18.89
C PHE A 337 -2.16 -1.23 -19.85
N LEU A 338 -2.32 0.07 -20.09
CA LEU A 338 -1.50 0.82 -21.03
C LEU A 338 -0.39 1.63 -20.34
N GLY A 339 0.70 1.89 -21.08
CA GLY A 339 1.84 2.71 -20.64
C GLY A 339 3.01 1.91 -20.05
N SER A 340 3.91 2.63 -19.37
CA SER A 340 5.11 2.06 -18.73
C SER A 340 4.78 1.12 -17.57
N GLU A 341 5.74 0.32 -17.10
CA GLU A 341 5.53 -0.55 -15.94
C GLU A 341 4.99 0.20 -14.71
N ASN A 342 5.57 1.35 -14.37
CA ASN A 342 5.12 2.17 -13.24
C ASN A 342 3.70 2.71 -13.46
N THR A 343 3.36 3.08 -14.70
CA THR A 343 2.01 3.50 -15.09
C THR A 343 1.01 2.37 -14.87
N LYS A 344 1.30 1.17 -15.38
CA LYS A 344 0.43 -0.01 -15.24
C LYS A 344 0.26 -0.43 -13.78
N TRP A 345 1.35 -0.41 -13.01
CA TRP A 345 1.28 -0.68 -11.58
C TRP A 345 0.39 0.33 -10.85
N ARG A 346 0.51 1.62 -11.17
CA ARG A 346 -0.32 2.67 -10.58
C ARG A 346 -1.79 2.50 -10.90
N LEU A 347 -2.10 2.16 -12.15
CA LEU A 347 -3.45 1.81 -12.61
C LEU A 347 -4.05 0.67 -11.77
N VAL A 348 -3.30 -0.42 -11.59
CA VAL A 348 -3.72 -1.56 -10.76
C VAL A 348 -3.89 -1.18 -9.28
N GLY A 349 -2.93 -0.48 -8.69
CA GLY A 349 -2.96 -0.13 -7.26
C GLY A 349 -4.05 0.87 -6.88
N ASN A 350 -4.43 1.75 -7.81
CA ASN A 350 -5.54 2.71 -7.62
C ASN A 350 -6.92 2.08 -7.79
N ALA A 351 -7.04 0.98 -8.53
CA ALA A 351 -8.33 0.36 -8.83
C ALA A 351 -9.10 -0.08 -7.57
N VAL A 352 -10.42 -0.12 -7.70
CA VAL A 352 -11.33 -0.84 -6.79
C VAL A 352 -11.23 -2.33 -7.11
N CYS A 353 -11.23 -3.21 -6.10
CA CYS A 353 -11.25 -4.65 -6.34
C CYS A 353 -12.53 -5.05 -7.08
N CYS A 354 -12.42 -5.74 -8.21
CA CYS A 354 -13.57 -6.11 -9.05
C CYS A 354 -14.60 -6.95 -8.28
N ALA A 355 -14.14 -7.80 -7.36
CA ALA A 355 -15.01 -8.63 -6.53
C ALA A 355 -15.94 -7.84 -5.59
N VAL A 356 -15.46 -6.71 -5.06
CA VAL A 356 -16.29 -5.79 -4.25
C VAL A 356 -17.33 -5.14 -5.13
N SER A 357 -16.90 -4.57 -6.26
CA SER A 357 -17.80 -3.93 -7.22
C SER A 357 -18.91 -4.89 -7.67
N ARG A 358 -18.54 -6.12 -8.05
CA ARG A 358 -19.45 -7.19 -8.44
C ARG A 358 -20.49 -7.52 -7.35
N ALA A 359 -20.09 -7.49 -6.08
CA ALA A 359 -21.01 -7.74 -4.97
C ALA A 359 -22.08 -6.63 -4.85
N PHE A 360 -21.69 -5.36 -4.97
CA PHE A 360 -22.64 -4.24 -5.00
C PHE A 360 -23.54 -4.27 -6.23
N ALA A 361 -22.98 -4.55 -7.41
CA ALA A 361 -23.75 -4.70 -8.64
C ALA A 361 -24.81 -5.81 -8.52
N LYS A 362 -24.46 -6.95 -7.91
CA LYS A 362 -25.42 -8.03 -7.60
C LYS A 362 -26.52 -7.56 -6.66
N THR A 363 -26.19 -6.82 -5.61
CA THR A 363 -27.18 -6.26 -4.67
C THR A 363 -28.14 -5.29 -5.36
N VAL A 364 -27.65 -4.46 -6.28
CA VAL A 364 -28.52 -3.60 -7.10
C VAL A 364 -29.52 -4.44 -7.90
N LEU A 365 -29.06 -5.48 -8.62
CA LEU A 365 -29.95 -6.34 -9.39
C LEU A 365 -31.01 -7.02 -8.51
N GLN A 366 -30.60 -7.50 -7.32
CA GLN A 366 -31.52 -8.10 -6.34
C GLN A 366 -32.62 -7.13 -5.91
N GLU A 367 -32.24 -5.92 -5.50
CA GLU A 367 -33.22 -4.93 -5.00
C GLU A 367 -34.11 -4.36 -6.10
N LEU A 368 -33.61 -4.33 -7.34
CA LEU A 368 -34.40 -3.97 -8.52
C LEU A 368 -35.25 -5.14 -9.05
N ARG A 369 -35.11 -6.36 -8.48
CA ARG A 369 -35.71 -7.60 -9.00
C ARG A 369 -35.38 -7.84 -10.47
N ALA A 370 -34.18 -7.45 -10.89
CA ALA A 370 -33.64 -7.68 -12.22
C ALA A 370 -33.00 -9.06 -12.32
N GLU A 371 -32.84 -9.56 -13.54
CA GLU A 371 -32.16 -10.83 -13.79
C GLU A 371 -30.70 -10.74 -13.36
N ILE A 372 -30.25 -11.74 -12.59
CA ILE A 372 -28.86 -11.87 -12.16
C ILE A 372 -28.18 -12.87 -13.10
N PRO A 373 -27.10 -12.49 -13.81
CA PRO A 373 -26.39 -13.41 -14.68
C PRO A 373 -25.95 -14.68 -13.94
N LYS A 374 -26.18 -15.85 -14.56
CA LYS A 374 -25.72 -17.14 -14.04
C LYS A 374 -24.20 -17.28 -14.10
N GLN A 375 -23.56 -16.58 -15.03
CA GLN A 375 -22.11 -16.53 -15.22
C GLN A 375 -21.64 -15.09 -15.30
N LEU A 376 -20.39 -14.85 -14.91
CA LEU A 376 -19.80 -13.52 -14.99
C LEU A 376 -19.46 -13.16 -16.44
N ASN A 377 -19.85 -11.95 -16.84
CA ASN A 377 -19.55 -11.44 -18.17
C ASN A 377 -18.13 -10.87 -18.22
N VAL A 378 -17.19 -11.67 -18.76
CA VAL A 378 -15.80 -11.28 -18.95
C VAL A 378 -15.40 -11.35 -20.43
N ASN A 379 -14.48 -10.49 -20.86
CA ASN A 379 -13.93 -10.57 -22.21
C ASN A 379 -13.07 -11.84 -22.29
N LYS A 380 -13.44 -12.78 -23.18
CA LYS A 380 -12.76 -14.08 -23.29
C LYS A 380 -11.47 -14.03 -24.12
N SER A 381 -11.33 -13.01 -24.96
CA SER A 381 -10.13 -12.74 -25.75
C SER A 381 -9.55 -11.37 -25.36
N PRO A 382 -8.23 -11.24 -25.19
CA PRO A 382 -7.61 -9.95 -24.90
C PRO A 382 -7.55 -9.07 -26.15
N ASN A 383 -7.78 -7.77 -25.98
CA ASN A 383 -7.44 -6.78 -27.01
C ASN A 383 -5.95 -6.42 -26.87
N LEU A 384 -5.09 -6.93 -27.73
CA LEU A 384 -3.63 -6.70 -27.67
C LEU A 384 -3.15 -5.55 -28.55
N LYS A 385 -4.05 -4.91 -29.30
CA LYS A 385 -3.71 -3.83 -30.22
C LYS A 385 -3.11 -2.65 -29.47
N ASN A 386 -1.92 -2.21 -29.87
CA ASN A 386 -1.20 -1.07 -29.28
C ASN A 386 -0.94 -1.17 -27.76
N VAL A 387 -0.93 -2.38 -27.19
CA VAL A 387 -0.60 -2.59 -25.78
C VAL A 387 0.91 -2.80 -25.63
N PRO A 388 1.65 -1.94 -24.91
CA PRO A 388 3.05 -2.23 -24.60
C PRO A 388 3.15 -3.52 -23.80
N ASN A 389 4.04 -4.45 -24.14
CA ASN A 389 4.19 -5.72 -23.41
C ASN A 389 5.45 -5.68 -22.54
N LEU A 390 5.32 -5.93 -21.24
CA LEU A 390 6.48 -6.01 -20.34
C LEU A 390 7.22 -7.36 -20.40
N ASN A 391 6.65 -8.37 -21.05
CA ASN A 391 7.28 -9.69 -21.14
C ASN A 391 8.63 -9.61 -21.86
N SER A 392 9.69 -9.96 -21.15
CA SER A 392 11.04 -10.06 -21.71
C SER A 392 11.50 -11.50 -21.89
N PHE A 393 10.97 -12.43 -21.09
CA PHE A 393 11.46 -13.81 -20.93
C PHE A 393 12.97 -13.86 -20.62
N LYS A 394 13.51 -12.77 -20.06
CA LYS A 394 14.93 -12.61 -19.74
C LYS A 394 15.09 -12.35 -18.25
N LEU A 395 16.17 -12.90 -17.70
CA LEU A 395 16.58 -12.62 -16.33
C LEU A 395 17.13 -11.19 -16.24
N LYS A 396 16.82 -10.53 -15.13
CA LYS A 396 17.28 -9.18 -14.84
C LYS A 396 18.75 -9.24 -14.42
N SER A 397 19.55 -8.31 -14.96
CA SER A 397 20.90 -8.08 -14.45
C SER A 397 20.86 -7.11 -13.25
N PHE A 398 21.82 -7.25 -12.35
CA PHE A 398 21.88 -6.48 -11.08
C PHE A 398 23.13 -5.60 -11.06
N ASP A 399 23.40 -4.93 -12.18
CA ASP A 399 24.64 -4.17 -12.39
C ASP A 399 24.57 -2.74 -11.86
N ASN A 400 23.35 -2.24 -11.59
CA ASN A 400 23.08 -0.86 -11.22
C ASN A 400 22.36 -0.78 -9.86
N PRO A 401 23.06 -1.02 -8.74
CA PRO A 401 22.45 -1.00 -7.42
C PRO A 401 21.84 0.37 -7.10
N PRO A 402 20.74 0.42 -6.33
CA PRO A 402 20.09 1.67 -5.99
C PRO A 402 21.00 2.52 -5.10
N ILE A 403 21.04 3.81 -5.38
CA ILE A 403 21.72 4.81 -4.55
C ILE A 403 20.69 5.68 -3.83
N LYS A 404 21.10 6.29 -2.70
CA LYS A 404 20.28 7.28 -1.97
C LYS A 404 20.73 8.69 -2.31
N ASN A 405 19.84 9.64 -2.07
CA ASN A 405 20.15 11.06 -2.22
C ASN A 405 21.23 11.50 -1.22
N LYS A 406 22.03 12.50 -1.60
CA LYS A 406 23.00 13.13 -0.70
C LYS A 406 22.33 13.67 0.56
N GLY A 407 22.91 13.41 1.73
CA GLY A 407 22.35 13.73 3.04
C GLY A 407 21.18 12.83 3.45
N ALA A 408 21.04 11.63 2.85
CA ALA A 408 19.97 10.70 3.20
C ALA A 408 19.97 10.38 4.71
N ARG A 409 18.80 10.45 5.34
CA ARG A 409 18.63 10.16 6.76
C ARG A 409 18.78 8.67 7.04
N PHE A 410 19.68 8.33 7.95
CA PHE A 410 19.84 6.99 8.51
C PHE A 410 19.17 6.91 9.88
N ARG A 411 18.44 5.82 10.12
CA ARG A 411 17.93 5.43 11.43
C ARG A 411 17.78 3.92 11.50
N ARG A 412 18.47 3.26 12.44
CA ARG A 412 18.38 1.81 12.63
C ARG A 412 18.72 1.39 14.06
N HIS A 413 18.13 0.30 14.53
CA HIS A 413 18.38 -0.32 15.83
C HIS A 413 18.57 -1.83 15.65
N ALA A 414 19.48 -2.43 16.43
CA ALA A 414 19.83 -3.85 16.26
C ALA A 414 18.72 -4.81 16.73
N ILE A 415 18.02 -4.46 17.80
CA ILE A 415 16.97 -5.27 18.45
C ILE A 415 15.85 -4.39 19.03
N LYS A 416 14.68 -4.99 19.21
CA LYS A 416 13.53 -4.38 19.91
C LYS A 416 13.04 -5.35 20.97
N GLU A 417 13.20 -4.96 22.23
CA GLU A 417 12.92 -5.79 23.40
C GLU A 417 12.52 -4.91 24.59
N GLY A 418 11.58 -5.37 25.42
CA GLY A 418 11.13 -4.63 26.61
C GLY A 418 10.50 -3.26 26.34
N ASN A 419 9.86 -3.07 25.18
CA ASN A 419 9.33 -1.79 24.70
C ASN A 419 10.41 -0.68 24.60
N LEU A 420 11.63 -1.09 24.26
CA LEU A 420 12.80 -0.24 24.17
C LEU A 420 13.49 -0.44 22.82
N THR A 421 14.14 0.59 22.29
CA THR A 421 15.08 0.46 21.16
C THR A 421 16.27 1.37 21.37
N VAL A 422 17.48 0.85 21.14
CA VAL A 422 18.71 1.64 21.05
C VAL A 422 19.05 1.86 19.58
N THR A 423 19.02 3.12 19.16
CA THR A 423 19.05 3.54 17.76
C THR A 423 20.32 4.32 17.43
N LEU A 424 20.93 3.95 16.31
CA LEU A 424 21.89 4.76 15.57
C LEU A 424 21.15 5.63 14.55
N SER A 425 21.44 6.94 14.52
CA SER A 425 20.93 7.86 13.48
C SER A 425 21.98 8.89 13.05
N ASN A 426 21.82 9.48 11.88
CA ASN A 426 22.65 10.59 11.39
C ASN A 426 21.94 11.96 11.44
N TYR A 427 20.82 12.02 12.17
CA TYR A 427 19.99 13.19 12.36
C TYR A 427 19.33 13.12 13.75
N ASP A 428 18.87 14.27 14.25
CA ASP A 428 18.12 14.34 15.50
C ASP A 428 16.71 13.78 15.29
N ILE A 429 16.47 12.59 15.83
CA ILE A 429 15.19 11.87 15.67
C ILE A 429 14.02 12.54 16.40
N GLU A 430 14.31 13.34 17.43
CA GLU A 430 13.32 14.06 18.23
C GLU A 430 12.86 15.30 17.47
N LYS A 431 13.83 16.10 16.99
CA LYS A 431 13.56 17.32 16.20
C LYS A 431 13.23 17.01 14.73
N ASN A 432 13.41 15.77 14.29
CA ASN A 432 13.23 15.32 12.91
C ASN A 432 14.01 16.19 11.89
N SER A 433 15.22 16.61 12.27
CA SER A 433 16.07 17.54 11.51
C SER A 433 16.71 16.90 10.27
N LYS A 434 17.33 17.71 9.39
CA LYS A 434 18.18 17.21 8.30
C LYS A 434 19.43 16.54 8.89
N SER A 435 20.11 15.72 8.08
CA SER A 435 21.42 15.19 8.48
C SER A 435 22.47 16.30 8.39
N HIS A 436 23.30 16.43 9.44
CA HIS A 436 24.32 17.47 9.57
C HIS A 436 25.73 16.88 9.78
N GLY A 437 25.97 15.65 9.29
CA GLY A 437 27.29 15.02 9.39
C GLY A 437 27.69 14.61 10.82
N LYS A 438 26.75 14.55 11.77
CA LYS A 438 26.95 13.96 13.11
C LYS A 438 26.08 12.71 13.25
N TRP A 439 26.65 11.69 13.88
CA TRP A 439 25.95 10.45 14.22
C TRP A 439 25.56 10.44 15.70
N TYR A 440 24.40 9.88 16.00
CA TYR A 440 23.76 9.96 17.31
C TYR A 440 23.42 8.57 17.81
N THR A 441 23.60 8.37 19.11
CA THR A 441 23.00 7.27 19.85
C THR A 441 21.79 7.79 20.61
N SER A 442 20.67 7.09 20.49
CA SER A 442 19.43 7.46 21.19
C SER A 442 18.64 6.24 21.62
N ILE A 443 18.01 6.34 22.79
CA ILE A 443 17.16 5.31 23.38
C ILE A 443 15.72 5.78 23.29
N GLN A 444 14.82 4.91 22.78
CA GLN A 444 13.38 5.19 22.74
C GLN A 444 12.63 4.24 23.65
N TYR A 445 11.81 4.79 24.53
CA TYR A 445 11.09 4.05 25.59
C TYR A 445 9.65 3.70 25.22
N GLY A 446 9.42 3.39 23.94
CA GLY A 446 8.16 2.80 23.53
C GLY A 446 7.84 2.88 22.05
N THR A 447 6.62 2.47 21.72
CA THR A 447 6.13 2.41 20.35
C THR A 447 5.15 3.53 20.04
N GLY A 448 5.61 4.61 19.41
CA GLY A 448 4.72 5.64 18.89
C GLY A 448 5.31 7.04 18.98
N LYS A 449 4.49 8.05 18.66
CA LYS A 449 4.77 9.44 18.99
C LYS A 449 4.45 9.68 20.47
N GLY A 450 5.24 10.51 21.15
CA GLY A 450 5.02 10.91 22.54
C GLY A 450 5.76 10.07 23.60
N PHE A 451 6.42 8.98 23.21
CA PHE A 451 7.34 8.27 24.12
C PHE A 451 8.65 9.05 24.28
N PRO A 452 9.24 9.05 25.48
CA PRO A 452 10.45 9.80 25.73
C PRO A 452 11.63 9.23 24.93
N ILE A 453 12.53 10.12 24.56
CA ILE A 453 13.76 9.81 23.84
C ILE A 453 14.92 10.31 24.69
N GLN A 454 15.84 9.41 25.04
CA GLN A 454 17.10 9.77 25.70
C GLN A 454 18.21 9.85 24.65
N LYS A 455 18.90 11.00 24.58
CA LYS A 455 20.15 11.13 23.83
C LYS A 455 21.29 10.61 24.69
N VAL A 456 22.25 9.93 24.07
CA VAL A 456 23.40 9.35 24.76
C VAL A 456 24.65 9.98 24.18
N GLU A 457 25.47 10.56 25.06
CA GLU A 457 26.70 11.24 24.68
C GLU A 457 27.75 10.28 24.13
N ASP A 458 28.65 10.80 23.30
CA ASP A 458 29.77 10.03 22.78
C ASP A 458 30.71 9.61 23.93
N SER A 459 31.37 8.48 23.77
CA SER A 459 32.21 7.78 24.75
C SER A 459 31.48 7.13 25.93
N TYR A 460 30.15 7.23 26.03
CA TYR A 460 29.38 6.62 27.11
C TYR A 460 29.52 5.09 27.18
N TYR A 461 29.85 4.42 26.06
CA TYR A 461 30.14 2.98 26.05
C TYR A 461 31.21 2.58 27.08
N LYS A 462 32.15 3.48 27.44
CA LYS A 462 33.20 3.21 28.43
C LYS A 462 32.62 2.97 29.83
N GLU A 463 31.61 3.76 30.21
CA GLU A 463 30.90 3.62 31.48
C GLU A 463 30.10 2.31 31.56
N LEU A 464 29.76 1.73 30.41
CA LEU A 464 29.03 0.47 30.34
C LEU A 464 29.94 -0.76 30.49
N GLU A 465 31.25 -0.66 30.23
CA GLU A 465 32.15 -1.83 30.25
C GLU A 465 32.16 -2.57 31.59
N PRO A 466 32.31 -1.90 32.76
CA PRO A 466 32.29 -2.59 34.04
C PRO A 466 30.99 -3.36 34.27
N ILE A 467 29.86 -2.81 33.82
CA ILE A 467 28.53 -3.40 34.00
C ILE A 467 28.35 -4.60 33.07
N LEU A 468 28.73 -4.47 31.79
CA LEU A 468 28.65 -5.58 30.85
C LEU A 468 29.44 -6.79 31.34
N ARG A 469 30.62 -6.59 31.96
CA ARG A 469 31.45 -7.67 32.51
C ARG A 469 30.78 -8.49 33.62
N LEU A 470 29.77 -7.93 34.29
CA LEU A 470 28.99 -8.64 35.32
C LEU A 470 27.98 -9.63 34.73
N HIS A 471 27.70 -9.54 33.42
CA HIS A 471 26.73 -10.38 32.75
C HIS A 471 27.39 -11.54 31.99
N ALA A 472 26.65 -12.64 31.87
CA ALA A 472 27.09 -13.79 31.10
C ALA A 472 27.47 -13.38 29.66
N ASN A 473 28.62 -13.87 29.18
CA ASN A 473 29.19 -13.52 27.87
C ASN A 473 29.53 -12.03 27.66
N GLY A 474 29.51 -11.20 28.71
CA GLY A 474 29.85 -9.77 28.65
C GLY A 474 31.28 -9.50 28.16
N GLU A 475 32.28 -10.12 28.80
CA GLU A 475 33.68 -9.97 28.39
C GLU A 475 33.91 -10.46 26.95
N LYS A 476 33.28 -11.58 26.58
CA LYS A 476 33.32 -12.12 25.21
C LYS A 476 32.72 -11.14 24.20
N PHE A 477 31.58 -10.52 24.53
CA PHE A 477 30.95 -9.49 23.70
C PHE A 477 31.86 -8.27 23.53
N ILE A 478 32.39 -7.72 24.63
CA ILE A 478 33.31 -6.57 24.60
C ILE A 478 34.51 -6.90 23.71
N LYS A 479 35.10 -8.10 23.85
CA LYS A 479 36.21 -8.55 23.01
C LYS A 479 35.85 -8.60 21.52
N ILE A 480 34.66 -9.06 21.16
CA ILE A 480 34.17 -9.09 19.77
C ILE A 480 33.97 -7.67 19.23
N ILE A 481 33.36 -6.76 20.02
CA ILE A 481 33.12 -5.39 19.58
C ILE A 481 34.44 -4.61 19.44
N ASN A 482 35.41 -4.86 20.33
CA ASN A 482 36.68 -4.15 20.34
C ASN A 482 37.71 -4.69 19.35
N ASN A 483 37.57 -5.94 18.89
CA ASN A 483 38.51 -6.58 17.96
C ASN A 483 37.77 -7.07 16.70
N GLY A 484 38.12 -6.51 15.55
CA GLY A 484 37.51 -6.77 14.24
C GLY A 484 36.29 -5.91 13.94
N PHE A 485 35.33 -5.76 14.87
CA PHE A 485 34.12 -4.97 14.64
C PHE A 485 34.41 -3.46 14.63
N SER A 486 35.14 -2.96 15.63
CA SER A 486 35.39 -1.52 15.77
C SER A 486 36.25 -0.97 14.63
N GLU A 487 37.15 -1.77 14.07
CA GLU A 487 38.04 -1.44 12.94
C GLU A 487 37.25 -1.26 11.63
N ALA A 488 36.07 -1.84 11.54
CA ALA A 488 35.17 -1.67 10.40
C ALA A 488 34.33 -0.37 10.46
N ILE A 489 34.45 0.43 11.53
CA ILE A 489 33.73 1.70 11.68
C ILE A 489 34.53 2.83 11.04
N ALA A 490 33.93 3.47 10.04
CA ALA A 490 34.51 4.62 9.32
C ALA A 490 34.25 5.97 10.03
N ASN A 491 34.91 7.03 9.59
CA ASN A 491 34.56 8.40 9.98
C ASN A 491 33.20 8.83 9.41
N SER A 492 32.64 9.93 9.92
CA SER A 492 31.29 10.39 9.57
C SER A 492 31.06 10.59 8.08
N SER A 493 32.02 11.21 7.38
CA SER A 493 31.91 11.49 5.94
C SER A 493 31.86 10.19 5.14
N LEU A 494 32.79 9.27 5.40
CA LEU A 494 32.87 8.00 4.69
C LEU A 494 31.69 7.08 5.05
N LEU A 495 31.23 7.07 6.31
CA LEU A 495 30.07 6.28 6.73
C LEU A 495 28.79 6.77 6.04
N GLN A 496 28.63 8.10 5.88
CA GLN A 496 27.53 8.70 5.13
C GLN A 496 27.61 8.36 3.63
N ASP A 497 28.79 8.47 3.01
CA ASP A 497 29.00 8.13 1.60
C ASP A 497 28.69 6.65 1.31
N MET A 498 29.16 5.74 2.16
CA MET A 498 28.86 4.32 2.06
C MET A 498 27.36 4.02 2.22
N TYR A 499 26.65 4.75 3.09
CA TYR A 499 25.19 4.63 3.21
C TYR A 499 24.45 5.10 1.96
N GLU A 500 24.91 6.20 1.37
CA GLU A 500 24.33 6.77 0.16
C GLU A 500 24.57 5.87 -1.05
N LYS A 501 25.76 5.30 -1.18
CA LYS A 501 26.11 4.33 -2.22
C LYS A 501 25.61 2.91 -1.93
N GLN A 502 25.10 2.66 -0.71
CA GLN A 502 24.71 1.34 -0.21
C GLN A 502 25.80 0.28 -0.41
N LYS A 503 27.06 0.66 -0.16
CA LYS A 503 28.24 -0.18 -0.44
C LYS A 503 29.34 0.07 0.59
N SER A 504 29.85 -1.01 1.18
CA SER A 504 31.04 -1.03 2.04
C SER A 504 32.32 -0.79 1.22
N ILE A 505 33.33 -0.16 1.83
CA ILE A 505 34.60 0.21 1.17
C ILE A 505 35.77 -0.35 1.96
N SER A 506 36.62 -1.13 1.29
CA SER A 506 37.81 -1.76 1.88
C SER A 506 37.43 -2.56 3.15
N ASN A 507 38.01 -2.20 4.30
CA ASN A 507 37.72 -2.85 5.59
C ASN A 507 36.54 -2.22 6.32
N TYR A 508 35.98 -1.11 5.83
CA TYR A 508 34.88 -0.41 6.47
C TYR A 508 33.53 -0.94 6.00
N LYS A 509 32.59 -1.05 6.95
CA LYS A 509 31.23 -1.50 6.69
C LYS A 509 30.28 -0.30 6.68
N GLU A 510 29.32 -0.32 5.74
CA GLU A 510 28.26 0.68 5.73
C GLU A 510 27.34 0.51 6.98
N PRO A 511 26.64 1.58 7.42
CA PRO A 511 26.02 1.62 8.75
C PRO A 511 24.88 0.61 8.94
N THR A 512 24.22 0.16 7.87
CA THR A 512 23.17 -0.88 7.96
C THR A 512 23.77 -2.22 8.37
N ILE A 513 24.87 -2.64 7.72
CA ILE A 513 25.64 -3.84 8.03
C ILE A 513 26.18 -3.78 9.46
N LEU A 514 26.75 -2.66 9.89
CA LEU A 514 27.26 -2.50 11.26
C LEU A 514 26.17 -2.79 12.30
N VAL A 515 24.98 -2.20 12.13
CA VAL A 515 23.87 -2.39 13.07
C VAL A 515 23.29 -3.81 12.98
N ASP A 516 23.24 -4.40 11.79
CA ASP A 516 22.74 -5.78 11.59
C ASP A 516 23.68 -6.82 12.20
N GLU A 517 24.99 -6.60 12.12
CA GLU A 517 26.01 -7.46 12.72
C GLU A 517 25.92 -7.47 14.25
N ILE A 518 25.61 -6.34 14.89
CA ILE A 518 25.28 -6.30 16.32
C ILE A 518 24.12 -7.26 16.63
N SER A 519 23.06 -7.28 15.81
CA SER A 519 21.93 -8.19 15.99
C SER A 519 22.34 -9.66 15.89
N VAL A 520 23.29 -9.99 15.00
CA VAL A 520 23.84 -11.35 14.84
C VAL A 520 24.68 -11.73 16.05
N ILE A 521 25.60 -10.86 16.48
CA ILE A 521 26.45 -11.09 17.66
C ILE A 521 25.57 -11.33 18.89
N LEU A 522 24.59 -10.46 19.15
CA LEU A 522 23.68 -10.58 20.30
C LEU A 522 22.85 -11.88 20.29
N LYS A 523 22.56 -12.44 19.11
CA LYS A 523 21.88 -13.75 18.99
C LYS A 523 22.84 -14.91 19.23
N SER A 524 24.06 -14.83 18.69
CA SER A 524 25.07 -15.89 18.81
C SER A 524 25.56 -16.13 20.24
N LEU A 525 25.49 -15.10 21.09
CA LEU A 525 25.99 -15.17 22.47
C LEU A 525 24.97 -15.71 23.47
N ASN A 526 23.73 -16.04 23.05
CA ASN A 526 22.67 -16.60 23.90
C ASN A 526 22.62 -15.95 25.29
N ILE A 527 22.53 -14.62 25.35
CA ILE A 527 22.51 -13.88 26.62
C ILE A 527 21.23 -14.28 27.39
N GLU A 528 21.38 -15.06 28.45
CA GLU A 528 20.28 -15.72 29.19
C GLU A 528 19.59 -14.79 30.22
N ASP A 529 20.27 -13.72 30.64
CA ASP A 529 19.74 -12.77 31.62
C ASP A 529 18.59 -11.95 31.03
N ARG A 530 17.38 -12.16 31.57
CA ARG A 530 16.18 -11.52 31.01
C ARG A 530 16.14 -10.02 31.25
N ASN A 531 16.47 -9.55 32.45
CA ASN A 531 16.46 -8.12 32.82
C ASN A 531 17.60 -7.74 33.77
N PHE A 532 18.26 -6.62 33.48
CA PHE A 532 19.13 -5.86 34.37
C PHE A 532 18.29 -4.79 35.09
N LYS A 533 18.35 -4.80 36.43
CA LYS A 533 17.75 -3.77 37.26
C LYS A 533 18.82 -2.74 37.63
N GLN A 534 18.72 -1.55 37.06
CA GLN A 534 19.65 -0.47 37.41
C GLN A 534 19.22 0.19 38.72
N LYS A 535 20.20 0.69 39.49
CA LYS A 535 19.93 1.55 40.64
C LYS A 535 19.95 3.02 40.16
N ASN A 536 19.04 3.85 40.65
CA ASN A 536 18.99 5.30 40.44
C ASN A 536 18.75 5.85 39.01
N ASN A 537 18.22 5.05 38.06
CA ASN A 537 17.94 5.50 36.67
C ASN A 537 19.16 6.03 35.88
N GLU A 538 20.39 5.63 36.23
CA GLU A 538 21.62 6.26 35.72
C GLU A 538 21.90 6.00 34.22
N ILE A 539 21.45 4.87 33.68
CA ILE A 539 21.77 4.45 32.31
C ILE A 539 20.57 4.62 31.39
N PHE A 540 19.40 4.17 31.86
CA PHE A 540 18.15 4.28 31.13
C PHE A 540 17.15 5.12 31.94
N LEU A 541 17.03 6.41 31.63
CA LEU A 541 16.36 7.41 32.48
C LEU A 541 14.89 7.11 32.81
N TYR A 542 14.19 6.38 31.93
CA TYR A 542 12.73 6.20 32.00
C TYR A 542 12.31 4.75 32.29
N LYS A 543 13.22 3.86 32.71
CA LYS A 543 12.87 2.47 32.96
C LYS A 543 13.85 1.76 33.90
N GLU A 544 13.38 1.21 35.02
CA GLU A 544 14.25 0.53 35.99
C GLU A 544 14.71 -0.87 35.53
N GLU A 545 13.82 -1.64 34.91
CA GLU A 545 14.09 -2.99 34.42
C GLU A 545 14.35 -3.01 32.91
N ILE A 546 15.58 -3.35 32.55
CA ILE A 546 16.09 -3.26 31.18
C ILE A 546 16.47 -4.65 30.68
N PRO A 547 16.00 -5.08 29.49
CA PRO A 547 16.51 -6.30 28.91
C PRO A 547 18.02 -6.22 28.72
N VAL A 548 18.79 -7.19 29.22
CA VAL A 548 20.27 -7.13 29.21
C VAL A 548 20.82 -6.95 27.80
N ARG A 549 20.16 -7.54 26.80
CA ARG A 549 20.52 -7.37 25.39
C ARG A 549 20.46 -5.92 24.91
N GLN A 550 19.63 -5.07 25.52
CA GLN A 550 19.56 -3.63 25.21
C GLN A 550 20.73 -2.86 25.82
N LEU A 551 21.25 -3.28 26.98
CA LEU A 551 22.49 -2.75 27.54
C LEU A 551 23.68 -3.03 26.60
N PHE A 552 23.75 -4.25 26.07
CA PHE A 552 24.78 -4.64 25.10
C PHE A 552 24.61 -3.91 23.76
N ALA A 553 23.36 -3.74 23.29
CA ALA A 553 23.06 -2.93 22.11
C ALA A 553 23.48 -1.47 22.30
N LEU A 554 23.25 -0.89 23.48
CA LEU A 554 23.66 0.47 23.82
C LEU A 554 25.18 0.63 23.74
N TYR A 555 25.94 -0.31 24.31
CA TYR A 555 27.41 -0.34 24.19
C TYR A 555 27.86 -0.26 22.73
N ALA A 556 27.41 -1.20 21.90
CA ALA A 556 27.89 -1.29 20.52
C ALA A 556 27.42 -0.13 19.64
N ILE A 557 26.18 0.35 19.81
CA ILE A 557 25.67 1.50 19.04
C ILE A 557 26.39 2.79 19.44
N ASN A 558 26.61 3.03 20.74
CA ASN A 558 27.37 4.18 21.20
C ASN A 558 28.83 4.14 20.76
N LYS A 559 29.44 2.94 20.70
CA LYS A 559 30.76 2.74 20.09
C LYS A 559 30.80 3.22 18.64
N ILE A 560 29.78 2.90 17.85
CA ILE A 560 29.66 3.36 16.46
C ILE A 560 29.60 4.88 16.38
N SER A 561 28.66 5.53 17.07
CA SER A 561 28.52 7.00 16.97
C SER A 561 29.80 7.70 17.43
N THR A 562 30.38 7.25 18.54
CA THR A 562 31.60 7.81 19.11
C THR A 562 32.76 7.73 18.14
N LYS A 563 33.06 6.53 17.62
CA LYS A 563 34.19 6.36 16.71
C LYS A 563 33.98 7.12 15.39
N THR A 564 32.75 7.12 14.89
CA THR A 564 32.38 7.86 13.67
C THR A 564 32.59 9.36 13.82
N ASN A 565 32.26 9.93 14.98
CA ASN A 565 32.35 11.38 15.24
C ASN A 565 33.77 11.84 15.64
N LEU A 566 34.59 10.95 16.22
CA LEU A 566 35.94 11.30 16.71
C LEU A 566 37.06 11.08 15.69
N ILE A 567 36.88 10.19 14.71
CA ILE A 567 37.84 10.03 13.61
C ILE A 567 37.68 11.26 12.69
N LYS A 568 38.72 12.10 12.65
CA LYS A 568 38.78 13.25 11.73
C LYS A 568 39.09 12.81 10.31
#